data_AF-A0A970DQ09-F1
#
_entry.id   AF-A0A970DQ09-F1
#
_cell.length_a   1.000
_cell.length_b   1.000
_cell.length_c   1.000
_cell.angle_alpha   90.00
_cell.angle_beta   90.00
_cell.angle_gamma   90.00
#
_symmetry.space_group_name_H-M   'P 1'
#
loop_
_entity.id
_entity.type
_entity.pdbx_description
1 polymer ?
#
loop_
_entity_poly.entity_id
_entity_poly.type
_entity_poly.pdbx_seq_one_letter_code
_entity_poly.pdbx_strand_id
1 'polypeptide(L)'
;MLRINIKYIIILLFCFALAFIEGGPLFYRVFYSVAAILLISIIVIVSNRKNLVLDLLFTSNRYSAGDKISFTIVLKNKGWLPVPYLIVNNSTLKNFSPRYNGDAVYIGSRKTKNLKYEVRFKVRGIYNFGHTELCFRDTASIIGSNKIYENKVFIQVYPKIVNIPADLFKGVNLFNNYKMHSSGVEEPYVIKDNRKYKEGDNLNKINWKVSAKYNELYVKNNEIFIGEEFNFFLDMDCENYKYDINGISEEKLIDFSASLVYSLIKKRVFSNLYINAASPRTFHVRDNKDFAQLMDYFLVTKSDSNEAFSNYIKRCKNTIITMSNVAFITSRVDRDLYECVLELESRKKSIYIFYNQAHNDDVENITKLTNLGVKVVNINKFV
;
A
#
# COMPACT_ATOMS: atom_id res chain seq x y z
N MET A 1 6.62 -19.54 26.71
CA MET A 1 6.78 -20.78 27.51
C MET A 1 8.26 -21.07 27.70
N LEU A 2 8.65 -21.71 28.81
CA LEU A 2 10.00 -22.24 28.99
C LEU A 2 10.04 -23.64 28.38
N ARG A 3 11.06 -23.94 27.58
CA ARG A 3 11.30 -25.26 26.99
C ARG A 3 12.55 -25.83 27.62
N ILE A 4 12.41 -26.90 28.40
CA ILE A 4 13.54 -27.58 29.04
C ILE A 4 13.95 -28.76 28.17
N ASN A 5 15.26 -28.99 28.01
CA ASN A 5 15.80 -30.10 27.25
C ASN A 5 15.63 -31.42 28.02
N ILE A 6 14.85 -32.35 27.47
CA ILE A 6 14.52 -33.65 28.10
C ILE A 6 15.79 -34.45 28.42
N LYS A 7 16.83 -34.38 27.57
CA LYS A 7 18.11 -35.08 27.81
C LYS A 7 18.74 -34.66 29.14
N TYR A 8 18.64 -33.37 29.49
CA TYR A 8 19.18 -32.87 30.74
C TYR A 8 18.40 -33.38 31.95
N ILE A 9 17.07 -33.49 31.82
CA ILE A 9 16.22 -34.06 32.88
C ILE A 9 16.59 -35.53 33.12
N ILE A 10 16.83 -36.30 32.06
CA ILE A 10 17.28 -37.70 32.15
C ILE A 10 18.62 -37.78 32.89
N ILE A 11 19.60 -36.94 32.53
CA ILE A 11 20.90 -36.89 33.21
C ILE A 11 20.74 -36.53 34.69
N LEU A 12 19.90 -35.53 35.01
CA LEU A 12 19.63 -35.14 36.39
C LEU A 12 19.01 -36.28 37.21
N LEU A 13 18.03 -37.00 36.65
CA LEU A 13 17.41 -38.16 37.30
C LEU A 13 18.39 -39.33 37.47
N PHE A 14 19.27 -39.55 36.48
CA PHE A 14 20.31 -40.57 36.57
C PHE A 14 21.33 -40.24 37.66
N CYS A 15 21.81 -38.99 37.72
CA CYS A 15 22.70 -38.52 38.79
C CYS A 15 22.03 -38.61 40.17
N PHE A 16 20.72 -38.32 40.26
CA PHE A 16 19.95 -38.49 41.49
C PHE A 16 19.87 -39.95 41.93
N ALA A 17 19.55 -40.87 41.01
CA ALA A 17 19.48 -42.30 41.29
C ALA A 17 20.83 -42.84 41.76
N LEU A 18 21.94 -42.48 41.09
CA LEU A 18 23.29 -42.87 41.52
C LEU A 18 23.64 -42.34 42.91
N ALA A 19 23.34 -41.08 43.19
CA ALA A 19 23.57 -40.49 44.51
C ALA A 19 22.72 -41.15 45.61
N PHE A 20 21.53 -41.64 45.28
CA PHE A 20 20.63 -42.33 46.21
C PHE A 20 21.05 -43.78 46.48
N ILE A 21 21.51 -44.51 45.45
CA ILE A 21 21.88 -45.93 45.53
C ILE A 21 23.26 -46.12 46.16
N GLU A 22 24.28 -45.49 45.57
CA GLU A 22 25.68 -45.66 46.00
C GLU A 22 25.98 -44.84 47.28
N GLY A 23 25.30 -43.71 47.44
CA GLY A 23 25.55 -42.77 48.52
C GLY A 23 26.94 -42.12 48.42
N GLY A 24 27.40 -41.52 49.51
CA GLY A 24 28.77 -40.98 49.63
C GLY A 24 28.99 -39.57 49.06
N PRO A 25 30.01 -38.83 49.56
CA PRO A 25 30.15 -37.39 49.29
C PRO A 25 30.37 -37.03 47.82
N LEU A 26 31.00 -37.92 47.04
CA LEU A 26 31.34 -37.66 45.64
C LEU A 26 30.08 -37.60 44.77
N PHE A 27 29.20 -38.60 44.86
CA PHE A 27 27.99 -38.69 44.04
C PHE A 27 27.00 -37.56 44.35
N TYR A 28 26.85 -37.18 45.63
CA TYR A 28 26.05 -36.00 46.00
C TYR A 28 26.63 -34.70 45.44
N ARG A 29 27.96 -34.49 45.45
CA ARG A 29 28.57 -33.29 44.84
C ARG A 29 28.32 -33.20 43.34
N VAL A 30 28.39 -34.32 42.62
CA VAL A 30 28.07 -34.37 41.17
C VAL A 30 26.60 -34.01 40.95
N PHE A 31 25.68 -34.63 41.69
CA PHE A 31 24.25 -34.32 41.61
C PHE A 31 23.97 -32.84 41.88
N TYR A 32 24.50 -32.28 42.97
CA TYR A 32 24.31 -30.86 43.30
C TYR A 32 24.92 -29.92 42.25
N SER A 33 26.02 -30.31 41.59
CA SER A 33 26.61 -29.52 40.50
C SER A 33 25.68 -29.45 39.29
N VAL A 34 25.11 -30.60 38.87
CA VAL A 34 24.14 -30.66 37.76
C VAL A 34 22.85 -29.91 38.11
N ALA A 35 22.35 -30.05 39.34
CA ALA A 35 21.19 -29.31 39.82
C ALA A 35 21.46 -27.79 39.87
N ALA A 36 22.64 -27.37 40.32
CA ALA A 36 23.04 -25.96 40.36
C ALA A 36 23.10 -25.34 38.96
N ILE A 37 23.63 -26.06 37.96
CA ILE A 37 23.65 -25.59 36.56
C ILE A 37 22.22 -25.38 36.03
N LEU A 38 21.27 -26.25 36.38
CA LEU A 38 19.86 -26.08 36.01
C LEU A 38 19.26 -24.84 36.66
N LEU A 39 19.48 -24.65 37.97
CA LEU A 39 19.01 -23.48 38.71
C LEU A 39 19.56 -22.17 38.11
N ILE A 40 20.86 -22.12 37.83
CA ILE A 40 21.50 -20.97 37.18
C ILE A 40 20.85 -20.70 35.82
N SER A 41 20.61 -21.75 35.02
CA SER A 41 19.98 -21.63 33.70
C SER A 41 18.56 -21.08 33.79
N ILE A 42 17.77 -21.50 34.78
CA ILE A 42 16.43 -20.95 35.06
C ILE A 42 16.53 -19.47 35.40
N ILE A 43 17.41 -19.09 36.32
CA ILE A 43 17.59 -17.71 36.78
C ILE A 43 17.98 -16.81 35.60
N VAL A 44 18.93 -17.25 34.76
CA VAL A 44 19.38 -16.52 33.57
C VAL A 44 18.23 -16.31 32.60
N ILE A 45 17.48 -17.35 32.23
CA ILE A 45 16.39 -17.24 31.25
C ILE A 45 15.24 -16.39 31.78
N VAL A 46 14.84 -16.57 33.04
CA VAL A 46 13.76 -15.78 33.65
C VAL A 46 14.15 -14.30 33.75
N SER A 47 15.38 -14.00 34.16
CA SER A 47 15.92 -12.64 34.19
C SER A 47 15.94 -12.02 32.80
N ASN A 48 16.50 -12.72 31.82
CA ASN A 48 16.62 -12.25 30.44
C ASN A 48 15.24 -11.96 29.84
N ARG A 49 14.27 -12.87 30.01
CA ARG A 49 12.90 -12.69 29.53
C ARG A 49 12.20 -11.45 30.14
N LYS A 50 12.44 -11.16 31.43
CA LYS A 50 11.86 -10.00 32.11
C LYS A 50 12.53 -8.69 31.70
N ASN A 51 13.85 -8.69 31.56
CA ASN A 51 14.65 -7.47 31.45
C ASN A 51 14.98 -7.02 30.01
N LEU A 52 14.73 -7.88 29.02
CA LEU A 52 14.86 -7.48 27.61
C LEU A 52 13.69 -6.61 27.16
N VAL A 53 14.04 -5.53 26.46
CA VAL A 53 13.13 -4.61 25.81
C VAL A 53 13.57 -4.47 24.36
N LEU A 54 12.59 -4.44 23.46
CA LEU A 54 12.79 -4.30 22.03
C LEU A 54 12.03 -3.06 21.55
N ASP A 55 12.77 -2.14 20.95
CA ASP A 55 12.22 -0.97 20.27
C ASP A 55 12.56 -1.08 18.77
N LEU A 56 11.66 -0.57 17.92
CA LEU A 56 11.89 -0.48 16.49
C LEU A 56 11.97 1.00 16.11
N LEU A 57 13.07 1.40 15.47
CA LEU A 57 13.27 2.77 15.00
C LEU A 57 13.23 2.80 13.46
N PHE A 58 12.38 3.67 12.94
CA PHE A 58 12.21 3.93 11.51
C PHE A 58 12.51 5.40 11.22
N THR A 59 13.07 5.68 10.05
CA THR A 59 13.34 7.05 9.60
C THR A 59 12.05 7.82 9.30
N SER A 60 11.07 7.13 8.71
CA SER A 60 9.74 7.63 8.36
C SER A 60 8.70 6.50 8.50
N ASN A 61 7.42 6.85 8.52
CA ASN A 61 6.28 5.91 8.47
C ASN A 61 5.59 5.88 7.10
N ARG A 62 5.97 6.78 6.18
CA ARG A 62 5.46 6.88 4.81
C ARG A 62 6.60 6.81 3.81
N TYR A 63 6.46 5.91 2.84
CA TYR A 63 7.43 5.69 1.77
C TYR A 63 6.71 5.46 0.45
N SER A 64 7.45 5.49 -0.65
CA SER A 64 6.96 5.11 -1.97
C SER A 64 7.47 3.73 -2.38
N ALA A 65 6.72 3.06 -3.26
CA ALA A 65 7.16 1.82 -3.88
C ALA A 65 8.51 2.03 -4.59
N GLY A 66 9.43 1.09 -4.39
CA GLY A 66 10.79 1.15 -4.93
C GLY A 66 11.84 1.80 -4.02
N ASP A 67 11.42 2.52 -2.96
CA ASP A 67 12.34 3.16 -2.01
C ASP A 67 13.12 2.14 -1.19
N LYS A 68 14.37 2.49 -0.86
CA LYS A 68 15.19 1.76 0.12
C LYS A 68 15.02 2.37 1.49
N ILE A 69 14.81 1.52 2.48
CA ILE A 69 14.49 1.95 3.84
C ILE A 69 15.43 1.27 4.80
N SER A 70 16.09 2.12 5.59
CA SER A 70 16.84 1.69 6.74
C SER A 70 15.93 1.68 7.96
N PHE A 71 15.87 0.56 8.68
CA PHE A 71 15.29 0.54 10.02
C PHE A 71 16.23 -0.15 11.00
N THR A 72 16.09 0.19 12.27
CA THR A 72 16.96 -0.30 13.32
C THR A 72 16.13 -1.00 14.40
N ILE A 73 16.45 -2.26 14.67
CA ILE A 73 15.97 -2.97 15.84
C ILE A 73 16.91 -2.65 17.00
N VAL A 74 16.37 -2.02 18.05
CA VAL A 74 17.11 -1.62 19.24
C VAL A 74 16.76 -2.60 20.36
N LEU A 75 17.74 -3.41 20.74
CA LEU A 75 17.62 -4.40 21.80
C LEU A 75 18.29 -3.86 23.06
N LYS A 76 17.51 -3.69 24.13
CA LYS A 76 17.99 -3.19 25.42
C LYS A 76 17.91 -4.29 26.45
N ASN A 77 19.05 -4.69 27.00
CA ASN A 77 19.09 -5.54 28.19
C ASN A 77 19.13 -4.65 29.43
N LYS A 78 18.03 -4.56 30.18
CA LYS A 78 17.99 -3.81 31.45
C LYS A 78 18.52 -4.61 32.65
N GLY A 79 18.81 -5.90 32.45
CA GLY A 79 19.19 -6.83 33.50
C GLY A 79 20.69 -6.81 33.78
N TRP A 80 21.06 -7.36 34.93
CA TRP A 80 22.46 -7.49 35.33
C TRP A 80 23.15 -8.71 34.69
N LEU A 81 22.38 -9.69 34.21
CA LEU A 81 22.91 -10.87 33.54
C LEU A 81 23.01 -10.60 32.02
N PRO A 82 24.09 -11.06 31.36
CA PRO A 82 24.19 -10.97 29.91
C PRO A 82 23.23 -11.94 29.22
N VAL A 83 22.91 -11.63 27.97
CA VAL A 83 22.13 -12.48 27.07
C VAL A 83 23.12 -13.10 26.07
N PRO A 84 23.59 -14.33 26.33
CA PRO A 84 24.68 -14.93 25.56
C PRO A 84 24.25 -15.29 24.14
N TYR A 85 23.04 -15.83 23.99
CA TYR A 85 22.50 -16.29 22.73
C TYR A 85 21.04 -15.85 22.58
N LEU A 86 20.85 -14.82 21.75
CA LEU A 86 19.55 -14.28 21.37
C LEU A 86 19.38 -14.41 19.86
N ILE A 87 18.35 -15.12 19.42
CA ILE A 87 17.91 -15.06 18.02
C ILE A 87 16.77 -14.05 17.92
N VAL A 88 16.94 -13.06 17.07
CA VAL A 88 15.91 -12.06 16.75
C VAL A 88 15.30 -12.39 15.41
N ASN A 89 14.00 -12.67 15.38
CA ASN A 89 13.29 -13.00 14.15
C ASN A 89 12.11 -12.04 13.95
N ASN A 90 12.13 -11.27 12.87
CA ASN A 90 11.04 -10.38 12.49
C ASN A 90 10.31 -11.00 11.30
N SER A 91 8.99 -11.21 11.42
CA SER A 91 8.21 -11.90 10.38
C SER A 91 8.21 -11.15 9.05
N THR A 92 8.21 -9.83 9.12
CA THR A 92 8.17 -8.94 7.95
C THR A 92 9.46 -9.00 7.17
N LEU A 93 10.61 -9.01 7.86
CA LEU A 93 11.93 -9.23 7.23
C LEU A 93 12.00 -10.55 6.46
N LYS A 94 11.39 -11.62 7.00
CA LYS A 94 11.34 -12.93 6.34
C LYS A 94 10.62 -12.88 4.99
N ASN A 95 9.61 -12.01 4.85
CA ASN A 95 8.90 -11.80 3.59
C ASN A 95 9.78 -11.08 2.54
N PHE A 96 10.69 -10.20 2.99
CA PHE A 96 11.60 -9.48 2.09
C PHE A 96 12.85 -10.28 1.72
N SER A 97 13.32 -11.13 2.62
CA SER A 97 14.50 -11.95 2.41
C SER A 97 14.20 -13.39 2.81
N PRO A 98 13.93 -14.30 1.84
CA PRO A 98 13.64 -15.71 2.13
C PRO A 98 14.79 -16.43 2.85
N ARG A 99 16.02 -15.90 2.75
CA ARG A 99 17.21 -16.44 3.43
C ARG A 99 17.32 -15.96 4.88
N TYR A 100 16.50 -15.01 5.31
CA TYR A 100 16.51 -14.50 6.67
C TYR A 100 15.85 -15.50 7.63
N ASN A 101 16.67 -16.08 8.51
CA ASN A 101 16.24 -17.02 9.55
C ASN A 101 16.39 -16.43 10.97
N GLY A 102 16.53 -15.10 11.06
CA GLY A 102 16.82 -14.39 12.30
C GLY A 102 18.31 -14.22 12.55
N ASP A 103 18.64 -13.16 13.29
CA ASP A 103 20.03 -12.84 13.63
C ASP A 103 20.39 -13.33 15.04
N ALA A 104 21.51 -14.03 15.14
CA ALA A 104 22.09 -14.45 16.41
C ALA A 104 22.94 -13.31 17.00
N VAL A 105 22.61 -12.90 18.21
CA VAL A 105 23.18 -11.70 18.84
C VAL A 105 23.54 -11.98 20.30
N TYR A 106 24.69 -11.43 20.69
CA TYR A 106 25.12 -11.32 22.08
C TYR A 106 24.80 -9.92 22.61
N ILE A 107 24.22 -9.83 23.81
CA ILE A 107 23.98 -8.56 24.50
C ILE A 107 24.53 -8.62 25.92
N GLY A 108 25.49 -7.76 26.24
CA GLY A 108 26.05 -7.67 27.59
C GLY A 108 25.05 -7.18 28.64
N SER A 109 25.47 -7.26 29.90
CA SER A 109 24.74 -6.71 31.05
C SER A 109 24.50 -5.21 30.89
N ARG A 110 23.26 -4.73 31.10
CA ARG A 110 22.89 -3.31 31.00
C ARG A 110 23.28 -2.62 29.68
N LYS A 111 23.48 -3.40 28.60
CA LYS A 111 23.90 -2.89 27.29
C LYS A 111 22.73 -2.83 26.31
N THR A 112 22.92 -1.98 25.29
CA THR A 112 22.03 -1.85 24.16
C THR A 112 22.75 -2.30 22.89
N LYS A 113 22.05 -3.01 22.01
CA LYS A 113 22.55 -3.45 20.70
C LYS A 113 21.59 -3.00 19.62
N ASN A 114 22.15 -2.40 18.57
CA ASN A 114 21.40 -1.92 17.42
C ASN A 114 21.68 -2.84 16.23
N LEU A 115 20.63 -3.36 15.61
CA LEU A 115 20.68 -4.14 14.37
C LEU A 115 20.06 -3.30 13.27
N LYS A 116 20.86 -2.93 12.27
CA LYS A 116 20.41 -2.11 11.14
C LYS A 116 20.06 -3.02 9.96
N TYR A 117 18.92 -2.78 9.36
CA TYR A 117 18.45 -3.51 8.18
C TYR A 117 18.11 -2.53 7.08
N GLU A 118 18.35 -2.95 5.84
CA GLU A 118 17.88 -2.26 4.65
C GLU A 118 16.89 -3.15 3.91
N VAL A 119 15.72 -2.60 3.62
CA VAL A 119 14.66 -3.28 2.90
C VAL A 119 14.21 -2.40 1.74
N ARG A 120 13.83 -3.04 0.63
CA ARG A 120 13.22 -2.37 -0.51
C ARG A 120 11.80 -2.88 -0.70
N PHE A 121 10.83 -1.98 -0.61
CA PHE A 121 9.44 -2.32 -0.94
C PHE A 121 9.27 -2.38 -2.45
N LYS A 122 8.86 -3.54 -2.97
CA LYS A 122 8.56 -3.70 -4.40
C LYS A 122 7.12 -3.28 -4.74
N VAL A 123 6.23 -3.39 -3.77
CA VAL A 123 4.78 -3.33 -3.96
C VAL A 123 4.17 -2.39 -2.91
N ARG A 124 3.21 -1.54 -3.30
CA ARG A 124 2.48 -0.67 -2.37
C ARG A 124 1.65 -1.48 -1.37
N GLY A 125 1.41 -0.91 -0.19
CA GLY A 125 0.60 -1.55 0.84
C GLY A 125 0.98 -1.14 2.26
N ILE A 126 0.32 -1.79 3.22
CA ILE A 126 0.56 -1.57 4.65
C ILE A 126 1.35 -2.76 5.20
N TYR A 127 2.57 -2.49 5.67
CA TYR A 127 3.46 -3.51 6.22
C TYR A 127 3.52 -3.39 7.74
N ASN A 128 3.18 -4.47 8.43
CA ASN A 128 3.27 -4.54 9.89
C ASN A 128 4.64 -5.07 10.29
N PHE A 129 5.56 -4.22 10.78
CA PHE A 129 6.87 -4.63 11.32
C PHE A 129 6.82 -4.99 12.80
N GLY A 130 5.64 -4.85 13.40
CA GLY A 130 5.38 -5.00 14.81
C GLY A 130 5.68 -6.35 15.42
N HIS A 131 5.60 -7.41 14.63
CA HIS A 131 5.72 -8.78 15.09
C HIS A 131 7.18 -9.24 15.06
N THR A 132 7.80 -9.30 16.24
CA THR A 132 9.17 -9.79 16.41
C THR A 132 9.24 -10.86 17.49
N GLU A 133 9.74 -12.03 17.13
CA GLU A 133 9.99 -13.14 18.04
C GLU A 133 11.45 -13.10 18.52
N LEU A 134 11.62 -13.12 19.83
CA LEU A 134 12.91 -13.28 20.50
C LEU A 134 13.03 -14.69 21.06
N CYS A 135 14.03 -15.43 20.61
CA CYS A 135 14.34 -16.77 21.10
C CYS A 135 15.63 -16.73 21.92
N PHE A 136 15.53 -17.03 23.20
CA PHE A 136 16.64 -17.10 24.14
C PHE A 136 17.06 -18.55 24.34
N ARG A 137 18.36 -18.80 24.42
CA ARG A 137 18.91 -20.04 25.00
C ARG A 137 19.97 -19.69 26.04
N ASP A 138 20.08 -20.54 27.04
CA ASP A 138 21.19 -20.53 27.98
C ASP A 138 22.45 -21.05 27.30
N THR A 139 23.61 -20.77 27.90
CA THR A 139 24.92 -21.19 27.37
C THR A 139 25.05 -22.71 27.30
N ALA A 140 24.41 -23.44 28.22
CA ALA A 140 24.43 -24.90 28.26
C ALA A 140 23.32 -25.55 27.41
N SER A 141 22.49 -24.75 26.72
CA SER A 141 21.35 -25.22 25.91
C SER A 141 20.38 -26.16 26.66
N ILE A 142 20.22 -25.94 27.96
CA ILE A 142 19.31 -26.66 28.86
C ILE A 142 17.90 -26.09 28.77
N ILE A 143 17.77 -24.76 28.68
CA ILE A 143 16.50 -24.05 28.71
C ILE A 143 16.42 -23.02 27.58
N GLY A 144 15.40 -23.18 26.73
CA GLY A 144 14.99 -22.20 25.75
C GLY A 144 13.75 -21.41 26.23
N SER A 145 13.62 -20.18 25.77
CA SER A 145 12.35 -19.46 25.88
C SER A 145 12.12 -18.58 24.66
N ASN A 146 10.85 -18.43 24.29
CA ASN A 146 10.44 -17.51 23.24
C ASN A 146 9.59 -16.40 23.87
N LYS A 147 9.85 -15.16 23.44
CA LYS A 147 9.06 -13.97 23.78
C LYS A 147 8.69 -13.25 22.50
N ILE A 148 7.39 -13.09 22.30
CA ILE A 148 6.85 -12.37 21.15
C ILE A 148 6.64 -10.92 21.58
N TYR A 149 7.10 -9.99 20.75
CA TYR A 149 6.78 -8.58 20.84
C TYR A 149 5.81 -8.25 19.71
N GLU A 150 4.69 -7.64 20.09
CA GLU A 150 3.69 -7.12 19.17
C GLU A 150 3.64 -5.60 19.33
N ASN A 151 4.56 -4.92 18.66
CA ASN A 151 4.55 -3.46 18.61
C ASN A 151 3.54 -3.01 17.53
N LYS A 152 2.84 -1.90 17.72
CA LYS A 152 1.95 -1.35 16.67
C LYS A 152 2.77 -0.49 15.70
N VAL A 153 3.59 -1.12 14.87
CA VAL A 153 4.41 -0.41 13.88
C VAL A 153 4.01 -0.79 12.47
N PHE A 154 3.23 0.11 11.86
CA PHE A 154 2.74 -0.01 10.50
C PHE A 154 3.47 0.99 9.60
N ILE A 155 3.92 0.50 8.46
CA ILE A 155 4.56 1.32 7.43
C ILE A 155 3.63 1.39 6.23
N GLN A 156 3.34 2.61 5.78
CA GLN A 156 2.52 2.87 4.62
C GLN A 156 3.43 3.08 3.41
N VAL A 157 3.26 2.24 2.39
CA VAL A 157 4.00 2.33 1.13
C VAL A 157 3.02 2.73 0.04
N TYR A 158 3.15 3.96 -0.43
CA TYR A 158 2.31 4.55 -1.46
C TYR A 158 2.84 4.25 -2.86
N PRO A 159 2.00 4.38 -3.90
CA PRO A 159 2.46 4.43 -5.29
C PRO A 159 3.59 5.45 -5.47
N LYS A 160 4.52 5.15 -6.37
CA LYS A 160 5.61 6.04 -6.74
C LYS A 160 5.09 7.11 -7.70
N ILE A 161 5.33 8.37 -7.37
CA ILE A 161 5.00 9.50 -8.22
C ILE A 161 6.21 9.85 -9.08
N VAL A 162 6.08 9.65 -10.40
CA VAL A 162 7.08 10.01 -11.41
C VAL A 162 6.63 11.25 -12.17
N ASN A 163 7.59 12.02 -12.69
CA ASN A 163 7.26 13.19 -13.50
C ASN A 163 6.94 12.75 -14.94
N ILE A 164 5.67 12.80 -15.32
CA ILE A 164 5.24 12.46 -16.69
C ILE A 164 5.51 13.64 -17.62
N PRO A 165 6.16 13.43 -18.79
CA PRO A 165 6.44 14.50 -19.73
C PRO A 165 5.17 15.24 -20.18
N ALA A 166 5.24 16.57 -20.25
CA ALA A 166 4.12 17.38 -20.70
C ALA A 166 3.66 17.04 -22.14
N ASP A 167 4.57 16.47 -22.92
CA ASP A 167 4.39 16.05 -24.32
C ASP A 167 3.40 14.92 -24.52
N LEU A 168 3.11 14.14 -23.47
CA LEU A 168 2.07 13.11 -23.49
C LEU A 168 0.69 13.70 -23.85
N PHE A 169 0.53 14.99 -23.60
CA PHE A 169 -0.68 15.74 -23.87
C PHE A 169 -0.58 16.65 -25.12
N LYS A 170 0.52 16.60 -25.90
CA LYS A 170 0.64 17.37 -27.15
C LYS A 170 -0.43 16.90 -28.14
N GLY A 171 -1.20 17.84 -28.67
CA GLY A 171 -2.34 17.57 -29.56
C GLY A 171 -3.57 16.97 -28.85
N VAL A 172 -3.59 16.92 -27.52
CA VAL A 172 -4.87 16.96 -26.82
C VAL A 172 -5.34 18.40 -26.99
N ASN A 173 -6.52 18.62 -27.54
CA ASN A 173 -7.21 19.90 -27.37
C ASN A 173 -7.67 19.99 -25.90
N LEU A 174 -6.71 20.09 -24.97
CA LEU A 174 -6.99 20.36 -23.56
C LEU A 174 -7.83 21.64 -23.48
N PHE A 175 -7.45 22.62 -24.32
CA PHE A 175 -8.05 23.95 -24.43
C PHE A 175 -9.22 24.10 -25.41
N ASN A 176 -9.61 23.08 -26.20
CA ASN A 176 -10.47 23.33 -27.38
C ASN A 176 -11.80 22.57 -27.48
N ASN A 177 -12.31 21.98 -26.39
CA ASN A 177 -13.66 21.40 -26.39
C ASN A 177 -14.67 22.26 -25.63
N TYR A 178 -14.66 23.56 -25.89
CA TYR A 178 -15.81 24.43 -25.70
C TYR A 178 -16.77 24.27 -26.89
N LYS A 179 -17.56 23.18 -26.90
CA LYS A 179 -18.85 23.23 -27.56
C LYS A 179 -19.91 23.29 -26.49
N MET A 180 -20.40 24.51 -26.31
CA MET A 180 -21.58 24.88 -25.55
C MET A 180 -22.75 23.97 -25.97
N HIS A 181 -22.93 22.84 -25.28
CA HIS A 181 -24.19 22.12 -25.34
C HIS A 181 -25.18 22.91 -24.47
N SER A 182 -25.72 23.96 -25.08
CA SER A 182 -26.97 24.62 -24.71
C SER A 182 -28.12 23.62 -24.89
N SER A 183 -28.16 22.60 -24.05
CA SER A 183 -29.27 21.65 -24.00
C SER A 183 -29.62 21.41 -22.55
N GLY A 184 -30.31 22.36 -21.92
CA GLY A 184 -31.21 22.19 -20.77
C GLY A 184 -30.75 21.38 -19.54
N VAL A 185 -29.50 20.92 -19.49
CA VAL A 185 -28.93 20.10 -18.43
C VAL A 185 -28.37 21.08 -17.41
N GLU A 186 -28.91 21.02 -16.19
CA GLU A 186 -28.38 21.76 -15.06
C GLU A 186 -26.89 21.48 -14.92
N GLU A 187 -26.08 22.54 -15.01
CA GLU A 187 -24.63 22.45 -14.82
C GLU A 187 -24.35 21.84 -13.42
N PRO A 188 -23.36 20.94 -13.26
CA PRO A 188 -23.04 20.37 -11.97
C PRO A 188 -22.45 21.43 -11.05
N TYR A 189 -23.31 22.12 -10.32
CA TYR A 189 -22.93 23.10 -9.32
C TYR A 189 -22.61 22.41 -7.99
N VAL A 190 -21.44 22.71 -7.42
CA VAL A 190 -21.18 22.40 -6.01
C VAL A 190 -21.55 23.63 -5.19
N ILE A 191 -22.52 23.47 -4.28
CA ILE A 191 -22.95 24.54 -3.37
C ILE A 191 -21.83 24.76 -2.34
N LYS A 192 -21.10 25.87 -2.47
CA LYS A 192 -19.97 26.18 -1.59
C LYS A 192 -20.39 26.98 -0.35
N ASP A 193 -21.28 27.96 -0.54
CA ASP A 193 -21.73 28.82 0.54
C ASP A 193 -23.11 29.45 0.23
N ASN A 194 -23.86 29.83 1.26
CA ASN A 194 -25.11 30.58 1.12
C ASN A 194 -24.80 32.06 1.35
N ARG A 195 -25.04 32.90 0.35
CA ARG A 195 -24.88 34.37 0.49
C ARG A 195 -26.24 35.05 0.62
N LYS A 196 -26.27 36.22 1.26
CA LYS A 196 -27.47 37.06 1.28
C LYS A 196 -27.86 37.46 -0.16
N TYR A 197 -29.16 37.42 -0.44
CA TYR A 197 -29.76 37.85 -1.69
C TYR A 197 -29.47 39.33 -1.93
N LYS A 198 -29.14 39.69 -3.17
CA LYS A 198 -29.07 41.07 -3.64
C LYS A 198 -30.07 41.26 -4.78
N GLU A 199 -30.56 42.47 -4.93
CA GLU A 199 -31.43 42.83 -6.06
C GLU A 199 -30.72 42.52 -7.39
N GLY A 200 -31.37 41.74 -8.24
CA GLY A 200 -30.83 41.22 -9.51
C GLY A 200 -30.48 39.73 -9.50
N ASP A 201 -30.50 39.06 -8.33
CA ASP A 201 -30.28 37.62 -8.26
C ASP A 201 -31.50 36.81 -8.75
N ASN A 202 -31.23 35.69 -9.42
CA ASN A 202 -32.29 34.80 -9.90
C ASN A 202 -33.03 34.14 -8.73
N LEU A 203 -34.36 34.36 -8.66
CA LEU A 203 -35.25 33.83 -7.63
C LEU A 203 -35.25 32.28 -7.57
N ASN A 204 -34.96 31.59 -8.67
CA ASN A 204 -34.88 30.12 -8.70
C ASN A 204 -33.68 29.57 -7.91
N LYS A 205 -32.69 30.41 -7.58
CA LYS A 205 -31.49 30.02 -6.82
C LYS A 205 -31.64 30.25 -5.30
N ILE A 206 -32.81 30.67 -4.83
CA ILE A 206 -33.07 30.91 -3.40
C ILE A 206 -33.03 29.58 -2.62
N ASN A 207 -32.29 29.57 -1.52
CA ASN A 207 -32.28 28.46 -0.58
C ASN A 207 -33.38 28.64 0.48
N TRP A 208 -34.61 28.27 0.14
CA TRP A 208 -35.78 28.46 1.01
C TRP A 208 -35.59 27.92 2.43
N LYS A 209 -34.86 26.81 2.60
CA LYS A 209 -34.59 26.20 3.91
C LYS A 209 -33.69 27.08 4.80
N VAL A 210 -32.67 27.71 4.21
CA VAL A 210 -31.78 28.63 4.94
C VAL A 210 -32.48 29.97 5.16
N SER A 211 -33.19 30.46 4.15
CA SER A 211 -33.94 31.71 4.26
C SER A 211 -35.00 31.68 5.36
N ALA A 212 -35.73 30.56 5.49
CA ALA A 212 -36.72 30.37 6.55
C ALA A 212 -36.09 30.33 7.95
N LYS A 213 -34.83 29.86 8.08
CA LYS A 213 -34.13 29.77 9.37
C LYS A 213 -33.61 31.13 9.86
N TYR A 214 -33.15 31.97 8.94
CA TYR A 214 -32.53 33.27 9.27
C TYR A 214 -33.44 34.47 9.01
N ASN A 215 -34.67 34.24 8.55
CA ASN A 215 -35.68 35.25 8.20
C ASN A 215 -35.17 36.34 7.23
N GLU A 216 -34.18 36.00 6.42
CA GLU A 216 -33.57 36.83 5.38
C GLU A 216 -33.39 35.96 4.13
N LEU A 217 -33.47 36.53 2.92
CA LEU A 217 -33.30 35.74 1.71
C LEU A 217 -31.83 35.37 1.49
N TYR A 218 -31.55 34.07 1.38
CA TYR A 218 -30.25 33.52 0.99
C TYR A 218 -30.33 32.83 -0.37
N VAL A 219 -29.30 33.02 -1.18
CA VAL A 219 -29.13 32.41 -2.50
C VAL A 219 -28.00 31.39 -2.42
N LYS A 220 -28.19 30.22 -3.05
CA LYS A 220 -27.13 29.23 -3.23
C LYS A 220 -26.07 29.85 -4.15
N ASN A 221 -24.87 30.10 -3.62
CA ASN A 221 -23.77 30.57 -4.45
C ASN A 221 -23.17 29.35 -5.17
N ASN A 222 -23.62 29.16 -6.40
CA ASN A 222 -23.13 28.12 -7.28
C ASN A 222 -21.89 28.67 -8.02
N GLU A 223 -20.71 28.14 -7.74
CA GLU A 223 -19.55 28.37 -8.61
C GLU A 223 -19.79 27.58 -9.90
N ILE A 224 -19.88 28.29 -11.03
CA ILE A 224 -19.75 27.68 -12.36
C ILE A 224 -18.28 27.30 -12.48
N PHE A 225 -17.97 26.00 -12.49
CA PHE A 225 -16.60 25.55 -12.72
C PHE A 225 -16.32 25.58 -14.22
N ILE A 226 -15.61 26.60 -14.67
CA ILE A 226 -15.05 26.68 -16.02
C ILE A 226 -13.64 26.10 -15.92
N GLY A 227 -13.51 24.78 -15.98
CA GLY A 227 -12.23 24.08 -15.91
C GLY A 227 -12.18 22.92 -16.89
N GLU A 228 -11.00 22.65 -17.45
CA GLU A 228 -10.78 21.50 -18.32
C GLU A 228 -10.88 20.22 -17.49
N GLU A 229 -11.76 19.30 -17.91
CA GLU A 229 -11.93 18.00 -17.27
C GLU A 229 -11.32 16.90 -18.14
N PHE A 230 -10.54 16.02 -17.49
CA PHE A 230 -9.99 14.84 -18.12
C PHE A 230 -10.52 13.59 -17.43
N ASN A 231 -11.11 12.67 -18.22
CA ASN A 231 -11.74 11.47 -17.70
C ASN A 231 -10.83 10.26 -17.90
N PHE A 232 -10.57 9.52 -16.84
CA PHE A 232 -9.73 8.35 -16.80
C PHE A 232 -10.55 7.14 -16.38
N PHE A 233 -10.36 6.03 -17.08
CA PHE A 233 -10.90 4.73 -16.71
C PHE A 233 -9.72 3.84 -16.36
N LEU A 234 -9.62 3.43 -15.10
CA LEU A 234 -8.55 2.58 -14.59
C LEU A 234 -9.03 1.15 -14.49
N ASP A 235 -8.29 0.27 -15.13
CA ASP A 235 -8.47 -1.16 -15.10
C ASP A 235 -7.82 -1.79 -13.86
N MET A 236 -8.65 -2.36 -13.00
CA MET A 236 -8.24 -3.14 -11.84
C MET A 236 -8.85 -4.55 -11.86
N ASP A 237 -9.08 -5.09 -13.07
CA ASP A 237 -9.45 -6.49 -13.30
C ASP A 237 -8.33 -7.43 -12.82
N CYS A 238 -8.68 -8.37 -11.94
CA CYS A 238 -7.73 -9.30 -11.33
C CYS A 238 -7.17 -10.33 -12.33
N GLU A 239 -7.91 -10.69 -13.40
CA GLU A 239 -7.43 -11.67 -14.38
C GLU A 239 -6.21 -11.14 -15.17
N ASN A 240 -6.09 -9.82 -15.34
CA ASN A 240 -4.93 -9.20 -15.97
C ASN A 240 -3.62 -9.40 -15.19
N TYR A 241 -3.70 -9.67 -13.87
CA TYR A 241 -2.55 -9.77 -12.98
C TYR A 241 -2.32 -11.18 -12.44
N LYS A 242 -3.07 -12.17 -12.91
CA LYS A 242 -2.98 -13.57 -12.46
C LYS A 242 -1.59 -14.18 -12.60
N TYR A 243 -0.85 -13.78 -13.62
CA TYR A 243 0.53 -14.23 -13.88
C TYR A 243 1.59 -13.24 -13.38
N ASP A 244 1.19 -12.15 -12.72
CA ASP A 244 2.08 -11.15 -12.15
C ASP A 244 2.53 -11.54 -10.74
N ILE A 245 3.35 -12.58 -10.64
CA ILE A 245 3.82 -13.18 -9.38
C ILE A 245 4.45 -12.14 -8.43
N ASN A 246 5.08 -11.10 -8.98
CA ASN A 246 5.76 -10.06 -8.21
C ASN A 246 4.93 -8.77 -8.04
N GLY A 247 3.73 -8.71 -8.65
CA GLY A 247 2.86 -7.52 -8.67
C GLY A 247 3.42 -6.33 -9.46
N ILE A 248 4.49 -6.49 -10.24
CA ILE A 248 5.22 -5.37 -10.85
C ILE A 248 4.38 -4.66 -11.91
N SER A 249 3.58 -5.41 -12.67
CA SER A 249 2.75 -4.86 -13.73
C SER A 249 1.61 -4.03 -13.13
N GLU A 250 0.96 -4.55 -12.10
CA GLU A 250 -0.06 -3.80 -11.36
C GLU A 250 0.53 -2.50 -10.79
N GLU A 251 1.66 -2.58 -10.10
CA GLU A 251 2.29 -1.40 -9.50
C GLU A 251 2.64 -0.34 -10.54
N LYS A 252 3.16 -0.73 -11.72
CA LYS A 252 3.44 0.21 -12.81
C LYS A 252 2.19 0.95 -13.30
N LEU A 253 1.06 0.26 -13.41
CA LEU A 253 -0.19 0.85 -13.87
C LEU A 253 -0.71 1.88 -12.86
N ILE A 254 -0.62 1.55 -11.57
CA ILE A 254 -1.06 2.41 -10.47
C ILE A 254 -0.11 3.59 -10.27
N ASP A 255 1.19 3.37 -10.32
CA ASP A 255 2.22 4.41 -10.29
C ASP A 255 2.01 5.41 -11.45
N PHE A 256 1.78 4.90 -12.66
CA PHE A 256 1.46 5.75 -13.82
C PHE A 256 0.18 6.56 -13.60
N SER A 257 -0.89 5.91 -13.12
CA SER A 257 -2.18 6.56 -12.87
C SER A 257 -2.07 7.68 -11.85
N ALA A 258 -1.43 7.42 -10.72
CA ALA A 258 -1.19 8.40 -9.67
C ALA A 258 -0.32 9.56 -10.18
N SER A 259 0.73 9.24 -10.94
CA SER A 259 1.64 10.23 -11.55
C SER A 259 0.93 11.13 -12.58
N LEU A 260 0.00 10.55 -13.35
CA LEU A 260 -0.77 11.26 -14.37
C LEU A 260 -1.73 12.26 -13.74
N VAL A 261 -2.50 11.82 -12.74
CA VAL A 261 -3.40 12.68 -11.97
C VAL A 261 -2.59 13.79 -11.28
N TYR A 262 -1.45 13.45 -10.67
CA TYR A 262 -0.58 14.45 -10.03
C TYR A 262 -0.04 15.49 -11.02
N SER A 263 0.35 15.06 -12.22
CA SER A 263 0.78 15.98 -13.29
C SER A 263 -0.34 16.91 -13.75
N LEU A 264 -1.59 16.48 -13.73
CA LEU A 264 -2.75 17.28 -14.15
C LEU A 264 -3.12 18.32 -13.09
N ILE A 265 -3.04 17.96 -11.81
CA ILE A 265 -3.19 18.91 -10.70
C ILE A 265 -2.19 20.06 -10.84
N LYS A 266 -0.92 19.76 -11.17
CA LYS A 266 0.12 20.79 -11.41
C LYS A 266 -0.24 21.72 -12.57
N LYS A 267 -0.94 21.20 -13.59
CA LYS A 267 -1.42 21.97 -14.74
C LYS A 267 -2.79 22.64 -14.51
N ARG A 268 -3.37 22.49 -13.32
CA ARG A 268 -4.73 22.98 -12.96
C ARG A 268 -5.85 22.38 -13.82
N VAL A 269 -5.69 21.14 -14.24
CA VAL A 269 -6.70 20.37 -14.98
C VAL A 269 -7.40 19.43 -14.00
N PHE A 270 -8.73 19.42 -14.02
CA PHE A 270 -9.52 18.54 -13.17
C PHE A 270 -9.56 17.12 -13.75
N SER A 271 -9.51 16.12 -12.88
CA SER A 271 -9.46 14.72 -13.29
C SER A 271 -10.60 13.93 -12.67
N ASN A 272 -11.37 13.24 -13.50
CA ASN A 272 -12.36 12.27 -13.04
C ASN A 272 -11.80 10.87 -13.28
N LEU A 273 -11.61 10.08 -12.23
CA LEU A 273 -11.07 8.73 -12.30
C LEU A 273 -12.13 7.70 -11.95
N TYR A 274 -12.53 6.91 -12.94
CA TYR A 274 -13.47 5.79 -12.84
C TYR A 274 -12.67 4.49 -12.70
N ILE A 275 -12.85 3.77 -11.60
CA ILE A 275 -12.03 2.60 -11.27
C ILE A 275 -12.86 1.33 -11.35
N ASN A 276 -12.40 0.38 -12.18
CA ASN A 276 -12.94 -0.98 -12.27
C ASN A 276 -12.38 -1.85 -11.13
N ALA A 277 -12.82 -1.62 -9.90
CA ALA A 277 -12.53 -2.45 -8.73
C ALA A 277 -13.74 -3.32 -8.35
N ALA A 278 -13.59 -4.27 -7.42
CA ALA A 278 -14.68 -5.12 -6.94
C ALA A 278 -15.93 -4.31 -6.52
N SER A 279 -15.70 -3.13 -5.94
CA SER A 279 -16.70 -2.08 -5.82
C SER A 279 -16.28 -0.89 -6.69
N PRO A 280 -16.95 -0.63 -7.82
CA PRO A 280 -16.64 0.50 -8.67
C PRO A 280 -16.67 1.81 -7.89
N ARG A 281 -15.62 2.61 -8.06
CA ARG A 281 -15.51 3.94 -7.43
C ARG A 281 -15.15 4.99 -8.45
N THR A 282 -15.65 6.19 -8.22
CA THR A 282 -15.29 7.38 -9.00
C THR A 282 -14.65 8.39 -8.06
N PHE A 283 -13.50 8.92 -8.45
CA PHE A 283 -12.82 10.00 -7.74
C PHE A 283 -12.82 11.26 -8.61
N HIS A 284 -13.25 12.37 -8.04
CA HIS A 284 -13.17 13.69 -8.66
C HIS A 284 -11.99 14.42 -8.01
N VAL A 285 -10.88 14.51 -8.73
CA VAL A 285 -9.63 15.06 -8.19
C VAL A 285 -9.43 16.47 -8.72
N ARG A 286 -9.54 17.45 -7.82
CA ARG A 286 -9.40 18.87 -8.14
C ARG A 286 -8.19 19.50 -7.46
N ASP A 287 -7.88 19.04 -6.26
CA ASP A 287 -6.79 19.57 -5.45
C ASP A 287 -5.92 18.46 -4.83
N ASN A 288 -4.92 18.89 -4.05
CA ASN A 288 -4.03 17.97 -3.34
C ASN A 288 -4.74 17.15 -2.25
N LYS A 289 -5.89 17.61 -1.74
CA LYS A 289 -6.66 16.91 -0.70
C LYS A 289 -7.43 15.74 -1.32
N ASP A 290 -8.07 15.96 -2.46
CA ASP A 290 -8.72 14.90 -3.24
C ASP A 290 -7.67 13.88 -3.72
N PHE A 291 -6.50 14.35 -4.13
CA PHE A 291 -5.38 13.48 -4.50
C PHE A 291 -4.91 12.61 -3.33
N ALA A 292 -4.84 13.16 -2.12
CA ALA A 292 -4.50 12.37 -0.94
C ALA A 292 -5.53 11.25 -0.68
N GLN A 293 -6.82 11.50 -0.90
CA GLN A 293 -7.87 10.46 -0.78
C GLN A 293 -7.69 9.36 -1.83
N LEU A 294 -7.34 9.74 -3.07
CA LEU A 294 -7.01 8.77 -4.12
C LEU A 294 -5.79 7.91 -3.73
N MET A 295 -4.75 8.53 -3.17
CA MET A 295 -3.55 7.83 -2.72
C MET A 295 -3.82 6.88 -1.55
N ASP A 296 -4.67 7.27 -0.60
CA ASP A 296 -5.11 6.41 0.51
C ASP A 296 -5.97 5.23 0.01
N TYR A 297 -6.77 5.44 -1.04
CA TYR A 297 -7.46 4.35 -1.72
C TYR A 297 -6.48 3.38 -2.39
N PHE A 298 -5.51 3.88 -3.16
CA PHE A 298 -4.48 3.04 -3.78
C PHE A 298 -3.59 2.32 -2.78
N LEU A 299 -3.38 2.87 -1.59
CA LEU A 299 -2.62 2.22 -0.52
C LEU A 299 -3.28 0.91 -0.05
N VAL A 300 -4.62 0.88 0.00
CA VAL A 300 -5.39 -0.24 0.58
C VAL A 300 -5.91 -1.20 -0.50
N THR A 301 -6.36 -0.66 -1.64
CA THR A 301 -7.05 -1.45 -2.65
C THR A 301 -6.07 -2.01 -3.69
N LYS A 302 -6.13 -3.33 -3.86
CA LYS A 302 -5.47 -4.09 -4.94
C LYS A 302 -6.45 -4.37 -6.06
N SER A 303 -5.94 -4.81 -7.20
CA SER A 303 -6.75 -5.18 -8.36
C SER A 303 -7.57 -6.43 -8.06
N ASP A 304 -8.81 -6.21 -7.67
CA ASP A 304 -9.73 -7.21 -7.10
C ASP A 304 -11.04 -7.34 -7.90
N SER A 305 -11.17 -6.64 -9.03
CA SER A 305 -12.38 -6.74 -9.86
C SER A 305 -12.44 -8.09 -10.57
N ASN A 306 -13.60 -8.73 -10.50
CA ASN A 306 -13.93 -9.93 -11.27
C ASN A 306 -14.68 -9.57 -12.58
N GLU A 307 -14.95 -8.29 -12.80
CA GLU A 307 -15.61 -7.80 -14.01
C GLU A 307 -14.56 -7.39 -15.03
N ALA A 308 -14.63 -7.99 -16.22
CA ALA A 308 -13.78 -7.62 -17.34
C ALA A 308 -13.89 -6.12 -17.66
N PHE A 309 -12.76 -5.47 -17.90
CA PHE A 309 -12.71 -4.03 -18.12
C PHE A 309 -13.58 -3.56 -19.31
N SER A 310 -13.68 -4.37 -20.36
CA SER A 310 -14.56 -4.10 -21.50
C SER A 310 -16.05 -4.04 -21.09
N ASN A 311 -16.50 -4.92 -20.20
CA ASN A 311 -17.86 -4.91 -19.66
C ASN A 311 -18.10 -3.69 -18.77
N TYR A 312 -17.11 -3.31 -17.96
CA TYR A 312 -17.15 -2.08 -17.18
C TYR A 312 -17.35 -0.84 -18.07
N ILE A 313 -16.58 -0.73 -19.16
CA ILE A 313 -16.72 0.34 -20.16
C ILE A 313 -18.10 0.34 -20.80
N LYS A 314 -18.62 -0.84 -21.18
CA LYS A 314 -19.99 -0.97 -21.74
C LYS A 314 -21.05 -0.48 -20.76
N ARG A 315 -20.92 -0.76 -19.46
CA ARG A 315 -21.83 -0.24 -18.42
C ARG A 315 -21.74 1.28 -18.30
N CYS A 316 -20.53 1.82 -18.36
CA CYS A 316 -20.28 3.26 -18.31
C CYS A 316 -20.54 3.99 -19.65
N LYS A 317 -21.01 3.29 -20.69
CA LYS A 317 -21.14 3.82 -22.06
C LYS A 317 -21.93 5.13 -22.12
N ASN A 318 -23.07 5.23 -21.43
CA ASN A 318 -23.88 6.45 -21.42
C ASN A 318 -23.13 7.65 -20.83
N THR A 319 -22.36 7.42 -19.77
CA THR A 319 -21.50 8.43 -19.14
C THR A 319 -20.31 8.79 -20.03
N ILE A 320 -19.68 7.80 -20.66
CA ILE A 320 -18.57 8.01 -21.59
C ILE A 320 -19.01 8.81 -22.82
N ILE A 321 -20.25 8.62 -23.29
CA ILE A 321 -20.81 9.31 -24.46
C ILE A 321 -20.92 10.83 -24.25
N THR A 322 -21.10 11.31 -23.03
CA THR A 322 -21.16 12.77 -22.77
C THR A 322 -19.77 13.42 -22.64
N MET A 323 -18.71 12.63 -22.45
CA MET A 323 -17.35 13.12 -22.25
C MET A 323 -16.64 13.48 -23.56
N SER A 324 -15.87 14.58 -23.56
CA SER A 324 -15.10 15.03 -24.73
C SER A 324 -13.74 14.35 -24.87
N ASN A 325 -13.05 14.14 -23.74
CA ASN A 325 -11.74 13.49 -23.65
C ASN A 325 -11.82 12.29 -22.69
N VAL A 326 -11.33 11.13 -23.13
CA VAL A 326 -11.36 9.88 -22.36
C VAL A 326 -10.03 9.15 -22.51
N ALA A 327 -9.44 8.75 -21.38
CA ALA A 327 -8.31 7.84 -21.34
C ALA A 327 -8.69 6.52 -20.67
N PHE A 328 -8.24 5.42 -21.27
CA PHE A 328 -8.27 4.09 -20.70
C PHE A 328 -6.86 3.74 -20.24
N ILE A 329 -6.72 3.37 -18.97
CA ILE A 329 -5.46 2.91 -18.37
C ILE A 329 -5.67 1.43 -18.04
N THR A 330 -5.04 0.56 -18.83
CA THR A 330 -5.25 -0.89 -18.76
C THR A 330 -3.94 -1.66 -18.82
N SER A 331 -3.96 -2.93 -18.41
CA SER A 331 -2.79 -3.79 -18.58
C SER A 331 -2.55 -4.10 -20.06
N ARG A 332 -3.60 -4.49 -20.79
CA ARG A 332 -3.54 -5.06 -22.14
C ARG A 332 -4.59 -4.43 -23.07
N VAL A 333 -4.34 -4.48 -24.37
CA VAL A 333 -5.29 -4.00 -25.40
C VAL A 333 -5.91 -5.19 -26.12
N ASP A 334 -6.82 -5.85 -25.43
CA ASP A 334 -7.53 -7.01 -25.96
C ASP A 334 -8.54 -6.63 -27.06
N ARG A 335 -9.08 -7.67 -27.72
CA ARG A 335 -10.05 -7.50 -28.79
C ARG A 335 -11.35 -6.85 -28.31
N ASP A 336 -11.79 -7.15 -27.10
CA ASP A 336 -13.03 -6.62 -26.56
C ASP A 336 -12.92 -5.11 -26.28
N LEU A 337 -11.78 -4.66 -25.74
CA LEU A 337 -11.48 -3.24 -25.58
C LEU A 337 -11.36 -2.54 -26.93
N TYR A 338 -10.70 -3.18 -27.91
CA TYR A 338 -10.63 -2.67 -29.28
C TYR A 338 -12.03 -2.42 -29.85
N GLU A 339 -12.93 -3.39 -29.78
CA GLU A 339 -14.31 -3.27 -30.25
C GLU A 339 -15.08 -2.17 -29.49
N CYS A 340 -14.91 -2.07 -28.17
CA CYS A 340 -15.51 -0.98 -27.38
C CYS A 340 -15.02 0.40 -27.82
N VAL A 341 -13.73 0.55 -28.11
CA VAL A 341 -13.14 1.83 -28.51
C VAL A 341 -13.56 2.21 -29.94
N LEU A 342 -13.68 1.25 -30.85
CA LEU A 342 -14.22 1.48 -32.20
C LEU A 342 -15.62 2.10 -32.16
N GLU A 343 -16.51 1.57 -31.31
CA GLU A 343 -17.85 2.13 -31.14
C GLU A 343 -17.82 3.59 -30.66
N LEU A 344 -16.84 3.95 -29.83
CA LEU A 344 -16.68 5.30 -29.28
C LEU A 344 -16.02 6.29 -30.25
N GLU A 345 -15.05 5.82 -31.06
CA GLU A 345 -14.31 6.62 -32.04
C GLU A 345 -15.22 7.17 -33.14
N SER A 346 -16.22 6.38 -33.57
CA SER A 346 -17.26 6.77 -34.54
C SER A 346 -17.95 8.12 -34.22
N ARG A 347 -17.84 8.61 -32.98
CA ARG A 347 -18.43 9.86 -32.48
C ARG A 347 -17.44 11.03 -32.37
N LYS A 348 -16.26 10.95 -33.01
CA LYS A 348 -15.22 12.01 -33.09
C LYS A 348 -14.69 12.49 -31.72
N LYS A 349 -14.27 11.56 -30.87
CA LYS A 349 -13.70 11.85 -29.53
C LYS A 349 -12.18 11.75 -29.50
N SER A 350 -11.54 12.50 -28.61
CA SER A 350 -10.11 12.31 -28.32
C SER A 350 -9.95 11.17 -27.32
N ILE A 351 -9.60 9.98 -27.82
CA ILE A 351 -9.41 8.76 -27.03
C ILE A 351 -7.92 8.48 -26.83
N TYR A 352 -7.56 8.16 -25.59
CA TYR A 352 -6.21 7.77 -25.18
C TYR A 352 -6.23 6.37 -24.58
N ILE A 353 -5.24 5.55 -24.89
CA ILE A 353 -5.08 4.23 -24.28
C ILE A 353 -3.65 4.12 -23.76
N PHE A 354 -3.53 3.90 -22.46
CA PHE A 354 -2.29 3.68 -21.76
C PHE A 354 -2.21 2.21 -21.35
N TYR A 355 -1.17 1.52 -21.82
CA TYR A 355 -1.00 0.08 -21.59
C TYR A 355 0.41 -0.27 -21.11
N ASN A 356 0.58 -1.38 -20.39
CA ASN A 356 1.88 -1.82 -19.85
C ASN A 356 2.32 -3.21 -20.33
N GLN A 357 1.41 -4.03 -20.86
CA GLN A 357 1.68 -5.35 -21.42
C GLN A 357 1.20 -5.37 -22.87
N ALA A 358 2.06 -5.82 -23.78
CA ALA A 358 1.67 -6.11 -25.16
C ALA A 358 2.05 -7.54 -25.48
N HIS A 359 1.05 -8.39 -25.64
CA HIS A 359 1.19 -9.69 -26.29
C HIS A 359 1.16 -9.52 -27.82
N ASN A 360 1.57 -10.56 -28.55
CA ASN A 360 1.62 -10.52 -30.01
C ASN A 360 0.27 -10.13 -30.64
N ASP A 361 -0.84 -10.63 -30.09
CA ASP A 361 -2.19 -10.33 -30.56
C ASP A 361 -2.60 -8.87 -30.29
N ASP A 362 -2.04 -8.25 -29.25
CA ASP A 362 -2.34 -6.86 -28.90
C ASP A 362 -1.68 -5.89 -29.89
N VAL A 363 -0.53 -6.26 -30.50
CA VAL A 363 0.20 -5.39 -31.45
C VAL A 363 -0.65 -5.07 -32.67
N GLU A 364 -1.40 -6.04 -33.19
CA GLU A 364 -2.30 -5.83 -34.31
C GLU A 364 -3.42 -4.84 -33.94
N ASN A 365 -4.04 -5.03 -32.78
CA ASN A 365 -5.10 -4.15 -32.27
C ASN A 365 -4.58 -2.72 -32.05
N ILE A 366 -3.40 -2.56 -31.45
CA ILE A 366 -2.74 -1.27 -31.22
C ILE A 366 -2.49 -0.55 -32.54
N THR A 367 -2.02 -1.27 -33.57
CA THR A 367 -1.75 -0.69 -34.90
C THR A 367 -3.03 -0.20 -35.56
N LYS A 368 -4.11 -1.01 -35.51
CA LYS A 368 -5.43 -0.63 -36.04
C LYS A 368 -5.99 0.62 -35.34
N LEU A 369 -5.91 0.68 -34.01
CA LEU A 369 -6.36 1.84 -33.23
C LEU A 369 -5.57 3.11 -33.54
N THR A 370 -4.26 2.98 -33.70
CA THR A 370 -3.38 4.11 -34.04
C THR A 370 -3.73 4.68 -35.42
N ASN A 371 -4.07 3.82 -36.39
CA ASN A 371 -4.51 4.25 -37.72
C ASN A 371 -5.86 4.99 -37.71
N LEU A 372 -6.69 4.74 -36.69
CA LEU A 372 -7.96 5.44 -36.47
C LEU A 372 -7.79 6.77 -35.70
N GLY A 373 -6.55 7.16 -35.40
CA GLY A 373 -6.25 8.40 -34.67
C GLY A 373 -6.38 8.30 -33.15
N VAL A 374 -6.57 7.09 -32.60
CA VAL A 374 -6.50 6.85 -31.14
C VAL A 374 -5.04 6.90 -30.70
N LYS A 375 -4.74 7.68 -29.65
CA LYS A 375 -3.38 7.75 -29.11
C LYS A 375 -3.14 6.60 -28.16
N VAL A 376 -2.41 5.59 -28.63
CA VAL A 376 -2.05 4.40 -27.84
C VAL A 376 -0.59 4.52 -27.38
N VAL A 377 -0.36 4.46 -26.07
CA VAL A 377 0.94 4.76 -25.45
C VAL A 377 1.33 3.66 -24.46
N ASN A 378 2.53 3.11 -24.65
CA ASN A 378 3.13 2.17 -23.71
C ASN A 378 3.70 2.90 -22.50
N ILE A 379 3.21 2.58 -21.30
CA ILE A 379 3.59 3.29 -20.08
C ILE A 379 4.97 2.90 -19.52
N ASN A 380 5.54 1.77 -19.94
CA ASN A 380 6.87 1.34 -19.48
C ASN A 380 7.98 2.33 -19.84
N LYS A 381 7.71 3.27 -20.76
CA LYS A 381 8.63 4.37 -21.10
C LYS A 381 8.71 5.43 -19.99
N PHE A 382 7.76 5.45 -19.04
CA PHE A 382 7.64 6.50 -18.03
C PHE A 382 7.82 6.01 -16.59
N VAL A 383 7.64 4.70 -16.31
CA VAL A 383 7.60 4.13 -14.95
C VAL A 383 8.60 3.01 -14.73
#